data_AF-A0AAV8Y8S0-F1
#
_entry.id   AF-A0AAV8Y8S0-F1
#
_cell.length_a   1.000
_cell.length_b   1.000
_cell.length_c   1.000
_cell.angle_alpha   90.00
_cell.angle_beta   90.00
_cell.angle_gamma   90.00
#
_symmetry.space_group_name_H-M   'P 1'
#
loop_
_entity.id
_entity.type
_entity.pdbx_description
1 polymer ?
#
loop_
_entity_poly.entity_id
_entity_poly.type
_entity_poly.pdbx_seq_one_letter_code
_entity_poly.pdbx_strand_id
1 'polypeptide(L)'
;MSRQLIQNERKIAEKLIILNDRGIGMLTRIYNIKKACGDAKSKPGFLSDKNLESSIKNIVRRFPNVDVKSLTPIQNLRNEIIKSLSLYYYTFVDLLDFKDHVCELLTSMDAFQVDLDISTNFELTKHYLDLVTTYVSLMVLLSRVEDRKAVLGLFNAAYEIVHGSPDQSFPRLGSMIMDYDVPFRKLCEEFVPHSRLLAQAINSLIPVYIPRNVSADKWRSEQKLTLVGNPALLLKPVISDRMSCEFLSMDTMEKWVVFGLLLIHNVLLQQDNFNKLFLNALESSWVIPLFRDEVVHIHQYIWSFLTPLKDTVKGYLKLRILTLMLYKRLVIIIVRDVNF
;
A
#
# COMPACT_ATOMS: atom_id res chain seq x y z
N MET A 1 -3.18 33.46 -12.27
CA MET A 1 -1.73 33.42 -12.56
C MET A 1 -1.04 32.67 -11.43
N SER A 2 -0.74 31.38 -11.65
CA SER A 2 0.04 30.58 -10.69
C SER A 2 1.46 31.13 -10.66
N ARG A 3 1.96 31.50 -9.47
CA ARG A 3 3.38 31.80 -9.28
C ARG A 3 4.18 30.58 -9.76
N GLN A 4 5.07 30.78 -10.74
CA GLN A 4 6.10 29.80 -11.03
C GLN A 4 6.95 29.64 -9.78
N LEU A 5 6.75 28.55 -9.04
CA LEU A 5 7.58 28.21 -7.88
C LEU A 5 9.03 28.11 -8.36
N ILE A 6 9.90 28.94 -7.77
CA ILE A 6 11.34 28.89 -8.03
C ILE A 6 11.82 27.48 -7.66
N GLN A 7 12.70 26.88 -8.47
CA GLN A 7 13.15 25.49 -8.32
C GLN A 7 13.64 25.13 -6.90
N ASN A 8 14.16 26.10 -6.16
CA ASN A 8 14.68 25.96 -4.80
C ASN A 8 13.60 25.99 -3.70
N GLU A 9 12.35 26.34 -3.99
CA GLU A 9 11.26 26.41 -2.99
C GLU A 9 10.37 25.16 -2.99
N ARG A 10 10.72 24.12 -3.77
CA ARG A 10 9.88 22.93 -3.98
C ARG A 10 9.79 22.01 -2.76
N LYS A 11 10.80 22.06 -1.87
CA LYS A 11 10.89 21.28 -0.61
C LYS A 11 10.53 19.79 -0.74
N ILE A 12 10.96 19.17 -1.85
CA ILE A 12 10.59 17.77 -2.17
C ILE A 12 11.14 16.83 -1.12
N ALA A 13 12.38 17.03 -0.69
CA ALA A 13 13.03 16.20 0.33
C ALA A 13 12.27 16.28 1.66
N GLU A 14 11.95 17.49 2.13
CA GLU A 14 11.23 17.71 3.38
C GLU A 14 9.82 17.10 3.33
N LYS A 15 9.09 17.33 2.23
CA LYS A 15 7.76 16.74 2.04
C LYS A 15 7.82 15.21 2.02
N LEU A 16 8.79 14.62 1.33
CA LEU A 16 8.98 13.16 1.30
C LEU A 16 9.29 12.60 2.69
N ILE A 17 10.20 13.22 3.45
CA ILE A 17 10.57 12.76 4.79
C ILE A 17 9.34 12.82 5.73
N ILE A 18 8.66 13.97 5.76
CA ILE A 18 7.49 14.18 6.64
C ILE A 18 6.34 13.23 6.28
N LEU A 19 6.04 13.07 4.99
CA LEU A 19 4.94 12.19 4.56
C LEU A 19 5.28 10.71 4.77
N ASN A 20 6.53 10.28 4.59
CA ASN A 20 6.89 8.90 4.90
C ASN A 20 6.70 8.59 6.38
N ASP A 21 7.18 9.46 7.27
CA ASP A 21 7.00 9.29 8.72
C ASP A 21 5.51 9.30 9.11
N ARG A 22 4.75 10.28 8.59
CA ARG A 22 3.30 10.35 8.79
C ARG A 22 2.58 9.10 8.29
N GLY A 23 3.01 8.56 7.14
CA GLY A 23 2.45 7.35 6.54
C GLY A 23 2.62 6.12 7.44
N ILE A 24 3.78 5.96 8.10
CA ILE A 24 4.01 4.90 9.09
C ILE A 24 3.08 5.07 10.30
N GLY A 25 2.92 6.30 10.77
CA GLY A 25 1.96 6.63 11.84
C GLY A 25 0.52 6.26 11.45
N MET A 26 0.11 6.58 10.22
CA MET A 26 -1.22 6.23 9.71
C MET A 26 -1.40 4.71 9.57
N LEU A 27 -0.41 3.99 9.03
CA LEU A 27 -0.43 2.53 8.96
C LEU A 27 -0.64 1.93 10.36
N THR A 28 0.07 2.44 11.36
CA THR A 28 -0.05 1.98 12.74
C THR A 28 -1.47 2.19 13.30
N ARG A 29 -2.05 3.37 13.07
CA ARG A 29 -3.40 3.69 13.57
C ARG A 29 -4.48 2.85 12.87
N ILE A 30 -4.43 2.75 11.53
CA ILE A 30 -5.39 1.94 10.76
C ILE A 30 -5.24 0.46 11.10
N TYR A 31 -4.01 -0.03 11.29
CA TYR A 31 -3.75 -1.39 11.77
C TYR A 31 -4.43 -1.66 13.11
N ASN A 32 -4.27 -0.76 14.09
CA ASN A 32 -4.89 -0.92 15.40
C ASN A 32 -6.43 -0.89 15.30
N ILE A 33 -7.01 -0.02 14.47
CA ILE A 33 -8.45 -0.01 14.21
C ILE A 33 -8.90 -1.34 13.61
N LYS A 34 -8.18 -1.86 12.61
CA LYS A 34 -8.50 -3.16 11.99
C LYS A 34 -8.50 -4.28 13.02
N LYS A 35 -7.47 -4.36 13.87
CA LYS A 35 -7.38 -5.38 14.93
C LYS A 35 -8.51 -5.21 15.94
N ALA A 36 -8.79 -3.98 16.38
CA ALA A 36 -9.82 -3.70 17.36
C ALA A 36 -11.23 -4.04 16.86
N CYS A 37 -11.55 -3.74 15.59
CA CYS A 37 -12.83 -4.09 14.99
C CYS A 37 -12.96 -5.58 14.65
N GLY A 38 -11.84 -6.27 14.41
CA GLY A 38 -11.82 -7.70 14.12
C GLY A 38 -11.93 -8.61 15.36
N ASP A 39 -11.59 -8.10 16.55
CA ASP A 39 -11.72 -8.86 17.80
C ASP A 39 -13.04 -8.53 18.53
N ALA A 40 -13.81 -9.57 18.86
CA ALA A 40 -15.11 -9.44 19.48
C ALA A 40 -15.07 -8.79 20.88
N LYS A 41 -13.93 -8.85 21.58
CA LYS A 41 -13.78 -8.24 22.91
C LYS A 41 -13.47 -6.75 22.84
N SER A 42 -12.70 -6.30 21.85
CA SER A 42 -12.32 -4.89 21.69
C SER A 42 -13.23 -4.10 20.75
N LYS A 43 -14.06 -4.77 19.95
CA LYS A 43 -14.97 -4.12 19.00
C LYS A 43 -15.92 -3.18 19.75
N PRO A 44 -16.11 -1.92 19.29
CA PRO A 44 -17.07 -1.00 19.91
C PRO A 44 -18.44 -1.64 20.06
N GLY A 45 -19.00 -1.64 21.27
CA GLY A 45 -20.23 -2.36 21.62
C GLY A 45 -21.41 -2.03 20.71
N PHE A 46 -21.49 -0.78 20.22
CA PHE A 46 -22.53 -0.34 19.27
C PHE A 46 -22.57 -1.17 17.98
N LEU A 47 -21.43 -1.67 17.50
CA LEU A 47 -21.35 -2.48 16.28
C LEU A 47 -21.84 -3.91 16.47
N SER A 48 -22.02 -4.36 17.71
CA SER A 48 -22.50 -5.70 18.07
C SER A 48 -23.86 -5.67 18.77
N ASP A 49 -24.46 -4.49 18.95
CA ASP A 49 -25.76 -4.33 19.62
C ASP A 49 -26.90 -4.75 18.69
N LYS A 50 -27.69 -5.73 19.12
CA LYS A 50 -28.86 -6.23 18.40
C LYS A 50 -29.91 -5.15 18.14
N ASN A 51 -30.02 -4.15 19.02
CA ASN A 51 -30.95 -3.04 18.84
C ASN A 51 -30.52 -2.09 17.71
N LEU A 52 -29.22 -2.01 17.42
CA LEU A 52 -28.65 -1.14 16.38
C LEU A 52 -28.43 -1.88 15.06
N GLU A 53 -28.53 -3.21 15.03
CA GLU A 53 -28.23 -4.03 13.85
C GLU A 53 -29.01 -3.60 12.60
N SER A 54 -30.31 -3.31 12.73
CA SER A 54 -31.15 -2.85 11.62
C SER A 54 -30.71 -1.48 11.08
N SER A 55 -30.35 -0.56 11.98
CA SER A 55 -29.85 0.77 11.66
C SER A 55 -28.50 0.70 10.96
N ILE A 56 -27.59 -0.15 11.46
CA ILE A 56 -26.26 -0.37 10.88
C ILE A 56 -26.38 -0.97 9.47
N LYS A 57 -27.23 -1.98 9.28
CA LYS A 57 -27.49 -2.56 7.95
C LYS A 57 -28.02 -1.52 6.97
N ASN A 58 -28.92 -0.64 7.41
CA ASN A 58 -29.42 0.46 6.57
C ASN A 58 -28.30 1.45 6.21
N ILE A 59 -27.49 1.86 7.19
CA ILE A 59 -26.32 2.73 6.99
C ILE A 59 -25.36 2.13 5.96
N VAL A 60 -24.92 0.88 6.16
CA VAL A 60 -23.94 0.23 5.28
C VAL A 60 -24.48 0.08 3.86
N ARG A 61 -25.77 -0.27 3.71
CA ARG A 61 -26.41 -0.43 2.39
C ARG A 61 -26.53 0.89 1.63
N ARG A 62 -26.78 2.00 2.32
CA ARG A 62 -26.98 3.32 1.70
C ARG A 62 -25.73 4.20 1.71
N PHE A 63 -24.64 3.74 2.30
CA PHE A 63 -23.40 4.49 2.45
C PHE A 63 -22.90 5.02 1.08
N PRO A 64 -22.52 6.31 0.96
CA PRO A 64 -22.46 7.34 2.01
C PRO A 64 -23.77 8.13 2.23
N ASN A 65 -24.79 7.91 1.41
CA ASN A 65 -26.04 8.68 1.40
C ASN A 65 -27.09 8.11 2.37
N VAL A 66 -26.84 8.27 3.67
CA VAL A 66 -27.72 7.75 4.74
C VAL A 66 -28.86 8.72 5.04
N ASP A 67 -30.09 8.21 5.16
CA ASP A 67 -31.24 8.98 5.63
C ASP A 67 -31.37 8.90 7.16
N VAL A 68 -30.91 9.95 7.84
CA VAL A 68 -30.84 10.03 9.31
C VAL A 68 -32.23 10.01 9.97
N LYS A 69 -33.29 10.45 9.27
CA LYS A 69 -34.66 10.46 9.81
C LYS A 69 -35.20 9.04 10.09
N SER A 70 -34.63 8.03 9.44
CA SER A 70 -35.01 6.64 9.60
C SER A 70 -34.35 5.92 10.78
N LEU A 71 -33.45 6.59 11.53
CA LEU A 71 -32.56 5.97 12.52
C LEU A 71 -32.96 6.30 13.96
N THR A 72 -34.21 6.02 14.34
CA THR A 72 -34.76 6.29 15.68
C THR A 72 -33.97 5.66 16.84
N PRO A 73 -33.38 4.44 16.74
CA PRO A 73 -32.61 3.85 17.84
C PRO A 73 -31.31 4.61 18.17
N ILE A 74 -30.71 5.29 17.18
CA ILE A 74 -29.46 6.05 17.34
C ILE A 74 -29.71 7.32 18.16
N GLN A 75 -30.91 7.87 18.11
CA GLN A 75 -31.22 9.16 18.72
C GLN A 75 -30.97 9.16 20.23
N ASN A 76 -31.26 8.07 20.94
CA ASN A 76 -31.02 7.97 22.38
C ASN A 76 -29.56 7.76 22.76
N LEU A 77 -28.73 7.24 21.85
CA LEU A 77 -27.31 6.90 22.09
C LEU A 77 -26.33 7.86 21.41
N ARG A 78 -26.82 8.90 20.73
CA ARG A 78 -26.04 9.80 19.86
C ARG A 78 -24.75 10.35 20.51
N ASN A 79 -24.82 10.82 21.75
CA ASN A 79 -23.66 11.40 22.44
C ASN A 79 -22.59 10.35 22.78
N GLU A 80 -23.01 9.15 23.15
CA GLU A 80 -22.09 8.04 23.46
C GLU A 80 -21.42 7.51 22.20
N ILE A 81 -22.18 7.42 21.10
CA ILE A 81 -21.67 7.01 19.78
C ILE A 81 -20.61 8.01 19.31
N ILE A 82 -20.89 9.32 19.35
CA ILE A 82 -19.91 10.36 18.97
C ILE A 82 -18.65 10.22 19.83
N LYS A 83 -18.79 10.13 21.15
CA LYS A 83 -17.65 9.99 22.07
C LYS A 83 -16.80 8.76 21.75
N SER A 84 -17.44 7.61 21.56
CA SER A 84 -16.75 6.32 21.36
C SER A 84 -16.12 6.16 19.98
N LEU A 85 -16.75 6.69 18.93
CA LEU A 85 -16.29 6.50 17.54
C LEU A 85 -15.46 7.67 17.02
N SER A 86 -15.40 8.80 17.72
CA SER A 86 -14.62 10.00 17.35
C SER A 86 -13.17 9.67 16.96
N LEU A 87 -12.47 8.89 17.78
CA LEU A 87 -11.08 8.51 17.51
C LEU A 87 -10.92 7.77 16.19
N TYR A 88 -11.85 6.86 15.88
CA TYR A 88 -11.80 6.10 14.63
C TYR A 88 -12.16 7.00 13.45
N TYR A 89 -13.24 7.78 13.58
CA TYR A 89 -13.68 8.72 12.56
C TYR A 89 -12.57 9.68 12.14
N TYR A 90 -11.99 10.41 13.11
CA TYR A 90 -10.94 11.39 12.81
C TYR A 90 -9.63 10.74 12.34
N THR A 91 -9.37 9.46 12.65
CA THR A 91 -8.25 8.73 12.04
C THR A 91 -8.49 8.49 10.53
N PHE A 92 -9.73 8.25 10.11
CA PHE A 92 -10.05 8.15 8.69
C PHE A 92 -10.05 9.52 7.99
N VAL A 93 -10.39 10.60 8.70
CA VAL A 93 -10.21 11.98 8.20
C VAL A 93 -8.72 12.28 8.01
N ASP A 94 -7.87 11.96 8.99
CA ASP A 94 -6.41 12.09 8.87
C ASP A 94 -5.85 11.31 7.66
N LEU A 95 -6.44 10.15 7.35
CA LEU A 95 -6.07 9.35 6.19
C LEU A 95 -6.47 10.02 4.87
N LEU A 96 -7.64 10.67 4.82
CA LEU A 96 -8.07 11.46 3.67
C LEU A 96 -7.09 12.63 3.43
N ASP A 97 -6.73 13.35 4.48
CA ASP A 97 -5.77 14.46 4.37
C ASP A 97 -4.39 13.93 3.94
N PHE A 98 -3.92 12.83 4.53
CA PHE A 98 -2.66 12.20 4.12
C PHE A 98 -2.66 11.87 2.62
N LYS A 99 -3.74 11.25 2.12
CA LYS A 99 -3.90 10.96 0.69
C LYS A 99 -3.78 12.21 -0.16
N ASP A 100 -4.48 13.30 0.20
CA ASP A 100 -4.46 14.54 -0.57
C ASP A 100 -3.03 15.08 -0.71
N HIS A 101 -2.27 15.12 0.39
CA HIS A 101 -0.88 15.59 0.38
C HIS A 101 0.06 14.67 -0.43
N VAL A 102 -0.16 13.35 -0.40
CA VAL A 102 0.60 12.41 -1.24
C VAL A 102 0.30 12.66 -2.72
N CYS A 103 -0.97 12.74 -3.10
CA CYS A 103 -1.37 13.02 -4.49
C CYS A 103 -0.80 14.35 -4.99
N GLU A 104 -0.84 15.40 -4.18
CA GLU A 104 -0.25 16.71 -4.51
C GLU A 104 1.26 16.60 -4.73
N LEU A 105 1.98 15.90 -3.84
CA LEU A 105 3.43 15.72 -3.96
C LEU A 105 3.80 14.94 -5.22
N LEU A 106 3.13 13.81 -5.49
CA LEU A 106 3.39 13.00 -6.69
C LEU A 106 3.16 13.84 -7.96
N THR A 107 2.03 14.54 -8.03
CA THR A 107 1.71 15.46 -9.14
C THR A 107 2.78 16.54 -9.32
N SER A 108 3.27 17.09 -8.22
CA SER A 108 4.34 18.09 -8.23
C SER A 108 5.65 17.50 -8.77
N MET A 109 6.04 16.30 -8.33
CA MET A 109 7.25 15.63 -8.80
C MET A 109 7.20 15.33 -10.30
N ASP A 110 6.05 14.93 -10.84
CA ASP A 110 5.86 14.75 -12.28
C ASP A 110 5.95 16.05 -13.06
N ALA A 111 5.28 17.11 -12.57
CA ALA A 111 5.33 18.44 -13.18
C ALA A 111 6.77 19.00 -13.21
N PHE A 112 7.57 18.66 -12.20
CA PHE A 112 8.98 19.05 -12.11
C PHE A 112 9.92 18.12 -12.88
N GLN A 113 9.41 17.04 -13.47
CA GLN A 113 10.19 16.04 -14.20
C GLN A 113 11.40 15.56 -13.40
N VAL A 114 11.19 15.26 -12.12
CA VAL A 114 12.25 14.76 -11.24
C VAL A 114 12.91 13.52 -11.86
N ASP A 115 14.24 13.48 -11.82
CA ASP A 115 15.02 12.32 -12.24
C ASP A 115 15.22 11.39 -11.04
N LEU A 116 14.86 10.11 -11.15
CA LEU A 116 14.98 9.13 -10.07
C LEU A 116 15.86 7.95 -10.50
N ASP A 117 16.98 7.78 -9.81
CA ASP A 117 17.86 6.62 -9.95
C ASP A 117 18.46 6.25 -8.58
N ILE A 118 18.14 5.04 -8.10
CA ILE A 118 18.57 4.54 -6.79
C ILE A 118 20.10 4.55 -6.63
N SER A 119 20.84 4.50 -7.72
CA SER A 119 22.30 4.46 -7.75
C SER A 119 22.96 5.83 -7.70
N THR A 120 22.20 6.91 -7.97
CA THR A 120 22.74 8.28 -8.01
C THR A 120 22.13 9.15 -6.90
N ASN A 121 20.81 9.23 -6.83
CA ASN A 121 20.07 10.01 -5.84
C ASN A 121 19.30 9.07 -4.91
N PHE A 122 20.06 8.19 -4.25
CA PHE A 122 19.57 7.10 -3.40
C PHE A 122 18.45 7.53 -2.45
N GLU A 123 18.66 8.59 -1.66
CA GLU A 123 17.67 9.03 -0.67
C GLU A 123 16.38 9.50 -1.32
N LEU A 124 16.47 10.26 -2.42
CA LEU A 124 15.29 10.76 -3.13
C LEU A 124 14.48 9.62 -3.74
N THR A 125 15.14 8.70 -4.44
CA THR A 125 14.50 7.54 -5.06
C THR A 125 13.92 6.58 -4.02
N LYS A 126 14.67 6.31 -2.94
CA LYS A 126 14.20 5.49 -1.82
C LYS A 126 12.94 6.07 -1.18
N HIS A 127 12.97 7.35 -0.78
CA HIS A 127 11.83 7.96 -0.10
C HIS A 127 10.61 8.09 -1.02
N TYR A 128 10.80 8.28 -2.32
CA TYR A 128 9.71 8.22 -3.29
C TYR A 128 9.06 6.82 -3.34
N LEU A 129 9.86 5.76 -3.49
CA LEU A 129 9.36 4.38 -3.55
C LEU A 129 8.73 3.93 -2.22
N ASP A 130 9.31 4.35 -1.09
CA ASP A 130 8.74 4.13 0.25
C ASP A 130 7.38 4.82 0.39
N LEU A 131 7.24 6.06 -0.09
CA LEU A 131 5.97 6.79 0.01
C LEU A 131 4.89 6.13 -0.85
N VAL A 132 5.23 5.77 -2.10
CA VAL A 132 4.33 5.08 -3.02
C VAL A 132 3.86 3.76 -2.42
N THR A 133 4.76 2.94 -1.90
CA THR A 133 4.39 1.63 -1.33
C THR A 133 3.69 1.73 0.03
N THR A 134 4.00 2.75 0.82
CA THR A 134 3.27 3.08 2.05
C THR A 134 1.84 3.48 1.74
N TYR A 135 1.64 4.34 0.74
CA TYR A 135 0.32 4.75 0.26
C TYR A 135 -0.52 3.56 -0.23
N VAL A 136 0.07 2.69 -1.06
CA VAL A 136 -0.59 1.44 -1.49
C VAL A 136 -0.95 0.56 -0.28
N SER A 137 0.00 0.36 0.63
CA SER A 137 -0.22 -0.50 1.81
C SER A 137 -1.36 0.01 2.67
N LEU A 138 -1.46 1.34 2.82
CA LEU A 138 -2.45 2.02 3.63
C LEU A 138 -3.85 1.90 3.02
N MET A 139 -3.98 2.11 1.70
CA MET A 139 -5.27 1.98 1.01
C MET A 139 -5.76 0.53 0.94
N VAL A 140 -4.85 -0.44 0.82
CA VAL A 140 -5.20 -1.87 0.91
C VAL A 140 -5.59 -2.26 2.33
N LEU A 141 -4.90 -1.73 3.34
CA LEU A 141 -5.24 -2.01 4.74
C LEU A 141 -6.59 -1.39 5.11
N LEU A 142 -6.89 -0.18 4.62
CA LEU A 142 -8.20 0.48 4.73
C LEU A 142 -9.32 -0.41 4.20
N SER A 143 -9.16 -0.98 2.99
CA SER A 143 -10.20 -1.82 2.37
C SER A 143 -10.47 -3.12 3.15
N ARG A 144 -9.55 -3.52 4.04
CA ARG A 144 -9.66 -4.71 4.91
C ARG A 144 -10.28 -4.40 6.28
N VAL A 145 -10.62 -3.15 6.57
CA VAL A 145 -11.44 -2.81 7.74
C VAL A 145 -12.90 -3.05 7.36
N GLU A 146 -13.46 -4.18 7.80
CA GLU A 146 -14.81 -4.62 7.42
C GLU A 146 -15.89 -3.63 7.86
N ASP A 147 -15.85 -3.20 9.13
CA ASP A 147 -16.86 -2.30 9.71
C ASP A 147 -16.64 -0.81 9.35
N ARG A 148 -15.73 -0.47 8.42
CA ARG A 148 -15.39 0.95 8.12
C ARG A 148 -16.62 1.81 7.77
N LYS A 149 -17.54 1.27 6.96
CA LYS A 149 -18.78 1.98 6.55
C LYS A 149 -19.73 2.15 7.74
N ALA A 150 -19.82 1.14 8.60
CA ALA A 150 -20.65 1.19 9.81
C ALA A 150 -20.10 2.22 10.81
N VAL A 151 -18.80 2.20 11.10
CA VAL A 151 -18.14 3.15 12.00
C VAL A 151 -18.35 4.59 11.54
N LEU A 152 -18.05 4.87 10.27
CA LEU A 152 -18.15 6.23 9.73
C LEU A 152 -19.60 6.71 9.61
N GLY A 153 -20.50 5.85 9.14
CA GLY A 153 -21.90 6.19 8.98
C GLY A 153 -22.63 6.35 10.32
N LEU A 154 -22.34 5.53 11.33
CA LEU A 154 -22.89 5.70 12.68
C LEU A 154 -22.42 7.01 13.32
N PHE A 155 -21.13 7.32 13.21
CA PHE A 155 -20.60 8.58 13.73
C PHE A 155 -21.28 9.77 13.06
N ASN A 156 -21.32 9.80 11.72
CA ASN A 156 -21.93 10.92 10.99
C ASN A 156 -23.43 11.05 11.27
N ALA A 157 -24.18 9.95 11.33
CA ALA A 157 -25.60 9.98 11.66
C ALA A 157 -25.83 10.55 13.07
N ALA A 158 -25.06 10.09 14.07
CA ALA A 158 -25.14 10.63 15.42
C ALA A 158 -24.75 12.10 15.48
N TYR A 159 -23.69 12.50 14.76
CA TYR A 159 -23.22 13.88 14.65
C TYR A 159 -24.29 14.80 14.05
N GLU A 160 -24.95 14.37 12.97
CA GLU A 160 -26.00 15.12 12.30
C GLU A 160 -27.24 15.31 13.17
N ILE A 161 -27.63 14.30 13.97
CA ILE A 161 -28.73 14.42 14.92
C ILE A 161 -28.45 15.50 15.98
N VAL A 162 -27.19 15.62 16.42
CA VAL A 162 -26.79 16.59 17.46
C VAL A 162 -26.61 18.00 16.89
N HIS A 163 -25.99 18.13 15.72
CA HIS A 163 -25.59 19.43 15.16
C HIS A 163 -26.52 19.94 14.06
N GLY A 164 -27.52 19.16 13.65
CA GLY A 164 -28.46 19.50 12.58
C GLY A 164 -27.85 19.46 11.17
N SER A 165 -26.59 19.07 11.04
CA SER A 165 -25.85 18.97 9.77
C SER A 165 -24.77 17.89 9.84
N PRO A 166 -24.45 17.22 8.73
CA PRO A 166 -23.38 16.22 8.70
C PRO A 166 -22.01 16.85 8.93
N ASP A 167 -21.04 16.03 9.33
CA ASP A 167 -19.65 16.49 9.48
C ASP A 167 -19.09 16.94 8.11
N GLN A 168 -18.32 18.04 8.11
CA GLN A 168 -17.83 18.69 6.89
C GLN A 168 -16.96 17.75 6.04
N SER A 169 -16.21 16.84 6.67
CA SER A 169 -15.32 15.91 5.98
C SER A 169 -16.06 14.68 5.46
N PHE A 170 -17.27 14.39 5.96
CA PHE A 170 -17.99 13.16 5.65
C PHE A 170 -18.28 12.95 4.16
N PRO A 171 -18.71 13.96 3.35
CA PRO A 171 -18.97 13.73 1.93
C PRO A 171 -17.73 13.26 1.16
N ARG A 172 -16.58 13.91 1.39
CA ARG A 172 -15.30 13.53 0.77
C ARG A 172 -14.82 12.18 1.28
N LEU A 173 -14.92 11.97 2.60
CA LEU A 173 -14.51 10.72 3.22
C LEU A 173 -15.34 9.53 2.72
N GLY A 174 -16.66 9.70 2.65
CA GLY A 174 -17.58 8.70 2.11
C GLY A 174 -17.25 8.33 0.67
N SER A 175 -16.97 9.34 -0.17
CA SER A 175 -16.50 9.12 -1.55
C SER A 175 -15.19 8.32 -1.59
N MET A 176 -14.21 8.67 -0.76
CA MET A 176 -12.95 7.93 -0.67
C MET A 176 -13.18 6.47 -0.29
N ILE A 177 -14.00 6.20 0.74
CA ILE A 177 -14.27 4.84 1.20
C ILE A 177 -14.91 3.98 0.10
N MET A 178 -15.77 4.56 -0.73
CA MET A 178 -16.39 3.87 -1.87
C MET A 178 -15.39 3.63 -3.00
N ASP A 179 -14.59 4.63 -3.35
CA ASP A 179 -13.57 4.55 -4.41
C ASP A 179 -12.55 3.43 -4.14
N TYR A 180 -12.15 3.23 -2.87
CA TYR A 180 -11.19 2.20 -2.47
C TYR A 180 -11.84 0.89 -1.99
N ASP A 181 -13.10 0.62 -2.32
CA ASP A 181 -13.67 -0.73 -2.10
C ASP A 181 -12.88 -1.80 -2.87
N VAL A 182 -12.37 -1.46 -4.06
CA VAL A 182 -11.40 -2.25 -4.83
C VAL A 182 -10.10 -1.44 -4.97
N PRO A 183 -9.22 -1.45 -3.95
CA PRO A 183 -8.19 -0.42 -3.79
C PRO A 183 -7.21 -0.36 -4.96
N PHE A 184 -6.75 -1.50 -5.49
CA PHE A 184 -5.78 -1.51 -6.59
C PHE A 184 -6.35 -1.00 -7.92
N ARG A 185 -7.66 -1.15 -8.17
CA ARG A 185 -8.25 -0.56 -9.38
C ARG A 185 -8.14 0.96 -9.33
N LYS A 186 -8.59 1.55 -8.22
CA LYS A 186 -8.51 3.00 -8.02
C LYS A 186 -7.06 3.50 -8.01
N LEU A 187 -6.16 2.79 -7.33
CA LEU A 187 -4.74 3.14 -7.30
C LEU A 187 -4.12 3.11 -8.71
N CYS A 188 -4.43 2.12 -9.55
CA CYS A 188 -3.93 2.10 -10.93
C CYS A 188 -4.42 3.30 -11.75
N GLU A 189 -5.69 3.69 -11.60
CA GLU A 189 -6.26 4.87 -12.26
C GLU A 189 -5.55 6.15 -11.81
N GLU A 190 -5.29 6.30 -10.50
CA GLU A 190 -4.58 7.45 -9.94
C GLU A 190 -3.12 7.52 -10.38
N PHE A 191 -2.46 6.39 -10.62
CA PHE A 191 -1.05 6.32 -10.99
C PHE A 191 -0.78 6.43 -12.51
N VAL A 192 -1.82 6.53 -13.34
CA VAL A 192 -1.66 6.78 -14.79
C VAL A 192 -0.75 7.99 -15.08
N PRO A 193 -0.97 9.20 -14.53
CA PRO A 193 -0.10 10.35 -14.77
C PRO A 193 1.32 10.18 -14.22
N HIS A 194 1.48 9.35 -13.17
CA HIS A 194 2.75 9.12 -12.46
C HIS A 194 3.58 7.99 -13.07
N SER A 195 3.08 7.37 -14.15
CA SER A 195 3.63 6.12 -14.70
C SER A 195 5.08 6.23 -15.15
N ARG A 196 5.44 7.34 -15.79
CA ARG A 196 6.81 7.59 -16.28
C ARG A 196 7.82 7.66 -15.14
N LEU A 197 7.52 8.47 -14.12
CA LEU A 197 8.40 8.68 -12.97
C LEU A 197 8.57 7.40 -12.15
N LEU A 198 7.49 6.66 -11.92
CA LEU A 198 7.52 5.39 -11.22
C LEU A 198 8.30 4.33 -12.00
N ALA A 199 8.09 4.21 -13.31
CA ALA A 199 8.82 3.28 -14.17
C ALA A 199 10.33 3.58 -14.15
N GLN A 200 10.71 4.85 -14.16
CA GLN A 200 12.10 5.27 -14.07
C GLN A 200 12.75 4.82 -12.75
N ALA A 201 12.09 5.10 -11.62
CA ALA A 201 12.57 4.68 -10.30
C ALA A 201 12.72 3.15 -10.21
N ILE A 202 11.73 2.38 -10.69
CA ILE A 202 11.79 0.91 -10.67
C ILE A 202 12.86 0.37 -11.62
N ASN A 203 13.06 0.99 -12.79
CA ASN A 203 14.08 0.57 -13.74
C ASN A 203 15.48 0.69 -13.12
N SER A 204 15.71 1.72 -12.31
CA SER A 204 16.98 1.89 -11.58
C SER A 204 17.27 0.77 -10.57
N LEU A 205 16.24 0.04 -10.11
CA LEU A 205 16.40 -1.11 -9.22
C LEU A 205 16.95 -2.35 -9.94
N ILE A 206 16.74 -2.51 -11.24
CA ILE A 206 17.19 -3.69 -12.01
C ILE A 206 18.68 -4.01 -11.79
N PRO A 207 19.63 -3.05 -11.96
CA PRO A 207 21.05 -3.32 -11.77
C PRO A 207 21.44 -3.57 -10.31
N VAL A 208 20.55 -3.36 -9.33
CA VAL A 208 20.80 -3.58 -7.90
C VAL A 208 20.14 -4.86 -7.41
N TYR A 209 18.86 -5.04 -7.71
CA TYR A 209 18.04 -6.15 -7.22
C TYR A 209 18.45 -7.49 -7.84
N ILE A 210 18.59 -7.57 -9.17
CA ILE A 210 18.86 -8.85 -9.85
C ILE A 210 20.21 -9.46 -9.43
N PRO A 211 21.33 -8.70 -9.36
CA PRO A 211 22.61 -9.28 -8.93
C PRO A 211 22.62 -9.70 -7.46
N ARG A 212 21.78 -9.08 -6.63
CA ARG A 212 21.64 -9.43 -5.21
C ARG A 212 20.68 -10.58 -4.97
N ASN A 213 19.66 -10.74 -5.81
CA ASN A 213 18.70 -11.83 -5.72
C ASN A 213 19.24 -13.11 -6.39
N VAL A 214 20.19 -13.76 -5.73
CA VAL A 214 20.88 -14.94 -6.26
C VAL A 214 20.88 -16.07 -5.23
N SER A 215 21.10 -17.31 -5.71
CA SER A 215 21.10 -18.50 -4.86
C SER A 215 22.31 -18.57 -3.93
N ALA A 216 22.19 -19.37 -2.87
CA ALA A 216 23.27 -19.65 -1.94
C ALA A 216 24.50 -20.27 -2.64
N ASP A 217 24.31 -21.11 -3.66
CA ASP A 217 25.42 -21.70 -4.41
C ASP A 217 26.24 -20.62 -5.13
N LYS A 218 25.56 -19.63 -5.72
CA LYS A 218 26.22 -18.49 -6.36
C LYS A 218 26.98 -17.65 -5.33
N TRP A 219 26.39 -17.38 -4.16
CA TRP A 219 27.10 -16.70 -3.06
C TRP A 219 28.37 -17.43 -2.63
N ARG A 220 28.33 -18.77 -2.54
CA ARG A 220 29.52 -19.58 -2.21
C ARG A 220 30.58 -19.49 -3.31
N SER A 221 30.18 -19.56 -4.58
CA SER A 221 31.13 -19.44 -5.70
C SER A 221 31.79 -18.06 -5.78
N GLU A 222 31.08 -17.00 -5.39
CA GLU A 222 31.57 -15.63 -5.36
C GLU A 222 32.31 -15.30 -4.05
N GLN A 223 32.37 -16.24 -3.11
CA GLN A 223 32.89 -16.05 -1.75
C GLN A 223 32.33 -14.79 -1.07
N LYS A 224 31.03 -14.53 -1.24
CA LYS A 224 30.37 -13.34 -0.68
C LYS A 224 30.62 -13.24 0.83
N LEU A 225 30.96 -12.03 1.28
CA LEU A 225 31.24 -11.69 2.69
C LEU A 225 32.48 -12.39 3.30
N THR A 226 33.33 -13.04 2.49
CA THR A 226 34.59 -13.58 3.00
C THR A 226 35.57 -12.47 3.38
N LEU A 227 36.15 -12.56 4.58
CA LEU A 227 37.30 -11.72 4.99
C LEU A 227 38.63 -12.44 4.79
N VAL A 228 38.60 -13.77 4.73
CA VAL A 228 39.79 -14.63 4.67
C VAL A 228 40.03 -15.22 3.28
N GLY A 229 39.09 -15.07 2.35
CA GLY A 229 39.22 -15.60 0.98
C GLY A 229 40.37 -14.96 0.20
N ASN A 230 40.73 -13.72 0.53
CA ASN A 230 41.95 -13.08 0.05
C ASN A 230 42.61 -12.24 1.16
N PRO A 231 43.56 -12.81 1.91
CA PRO A 231 44.23 -12.12 3.02
C PRO A 231 44.90 -10.79 2.62
N ALA A 232 45.29 -10.62 1.35
CA ALA A 232 45.90 -9.38 0.85
C ALA A 232 44.94 -8.18 0.80
N LEU A 233 43.63 -8.44 0.88
CA LEU A 233 42.59 -7.40 0.90
C LEU A 233 42.12 -7.04 2.31
N LEU A 234 42.58 -7.74 3.36
CA LEU A 234 42.05 -7.59 4.72
C LEU A 234 42.17 -6.15 5.28
N LEU A 235 43.25 -5.46 4.92
CA LEU A 235 43.49 -4.07 5.34
C LEU A 235 42.88 -3.03 4.40
N LYS A 236 42.27 -3.45 3.27
CA LYS A 236 41.68 -2.54 2.30
C LYS A 236 40.20 -2.30 2.64
N PRO A 237 39.73 -1.04 2.60
CA PRO A 237 38.32 -0.76 2.78
C PRO A 237 37.52 -1.37 1.62
N VAL A 238 36.40 -2.01 1.96
CA VAL A 238 35.41 -2.42 0.97
C VAL A 238 34.63 -1.19 0.54
N ILE A 239 34.84 -0.77 -0.71
CA ILE A 239 34.19 0.40 -1.31
C ILE A 239 33.38 -0.06 -2.53
N SER A 240 32.23 0.58 -2.70
CA SER A 240 31.35 0.43 -3.86
C SER A 240 30.89 1.83 -4.25
N ASP A 241 30.74 2.10 -5.55
CA ASP A 241 30.20 3.39 -6.02
C ASP A 241 28.75 3.59 -5.55
N ARG A 242 28.10 2.52 -5.07
CA ARG A 242 26.70 2.49 -4.64
C ARG A 242 26.57 1.88 -3.24
N MET A 243 27.40 2.32 -2.29
CA MET A 243 27.41 1.78 -0.90
C MET A 243 26.01 1.63 -0.30
N SER A 244 25.13 2.63 -0.48
CA SER A 244 23.78 2.62 0.07
C SER A 244 22.89 1.49 -0.47
N CYS A 245 23.14 1.04 -1.71
CA CYS A 245 22.41 -0.05 -2.35
C CYS A 245 22.82 -1.44 -1.83
N GLU A 246 24.03 -1.58 -1.29
CA GLU A 246 24.56 -2.87 -0.81
C GLU A 246 23.78 -3.40 0.40
N PHE A 247 23.34 -2.49 1.29
CA PHE A 247 22.60 -2.83 2.51
C PHE A 247 21.10 -2.54 2.44
N LEU A 248 20.59 -2.08 1.29
CA LEU A 248 19.16 -1.88 1.08
C LEU A 248 18.43 -3.22 1.24
N SER A 249 17.35 -3.28 2.04
CA SER A 249 16.65 -4.53 2.30
C SER A 249 16.08 -5.15 1.01
N MET A 250 16.27 -6.47 0.85
CA MET A 250 15.67 -7.23 -0.26
C MET A 250 14.13 -7.17 -0.19
N ASP A 251 13.56 -7.34 1.01
CA ASP A 251 12.12 -7.32 1.23
C ASP A 251 11.51 -5.97 0.83
N THR A 252 12.23 -4.88 1.11
CA THR A 252 11.83 -3.53 0.72
C THR A 252 11.82 -3.37 -0.80
N MET A 253 12.88 -3.80 -1.48
CA MET A 253 12.95 -3.76 -2.94
C MET A 253 11.86 -4.62 -3.59
N GLU A 254 11.59 -5.81 -3.06
CA GLU A 254 10.52 -6.68 -3.57
C GLU A 254 9.16 -6.02 -3.45
N LYS A 255 8.88 -5.39 -2.31
CA LYS A 255 7.64 -4.63 -2.11
C LYS A 255 7.53 -3.48 -3.10
N TRP A 256 8.61 -2.72 -3.32
CA TRP A 256 8.65 -1.65 -4.33
C TRP A 256 8.41 -2.16 -5.74
N VAL A 257 9.08 -3.25 -6.14
CA VAL A 257 8.93 -3.85 -7.48
C VAL A 257 7.51 -4.37 -7.68
N VAL A 258 6.98 -5.15 -6.73
CA VAL A 258 5.67 -5.79 -6.89
C VAL A 258 4.55 -4.76 -6.87
N PHE A 259 4.48 -3.89 -5.85
CA PHE A 259 3.42 -2.88 -5.81
C PHE A 259 3.60 -1.83 -6.90
N GLY A 260 4.82 -1.37 -7.14
CA GLY A 260 5.11 -0.38 -8.17
C GLY A 260 4.70 -0.85 -9.56
N LEU A 261 5.14 -2.04 -10.00
CA LEU A 261 4.80 -2.55 -11.34
C LEU A 261 3.32 -2.92 -11.48
N LEU A 262 2.62 -3.25 -10.38
CA LEU A 262 1.17 -3.43 -10.41
C LEU A 262 0.43 -2.12 -10.66
N LEU A 263 0.87 -1.02 -10.04
CA LEU A 263 0.29 0.31 -10.28
C LEU A 263 0.37 0.68 -11.76
N ILE A 264 1.53 0.45 -12.38
CA ILE A 264 1.80 0.75 -13.80
C ILE A 264 1.74 -0.50 -14.68
N HIS A 265 0.70 -1.31 -14.50
CA HIS A 265 0.50 -2.58 -15.21
C HIS A 265 0.63 -2.44 -16.74
N ASN A 266 0.23 -1.32 -17.34
CA ASN A 266 0.41 -1.09 -18.78
C ASN A 266 1.89 -1.17 -19.22
N VAL A 267 2.80 -0.59 -18.44
CA VAL A 267 4.25 -0.60 -18.71
C VAL A 267 4.81 -2.01 -18.49
N LEU A 268 4.36 -2.67 -17.41
CA LEU A 268 4.70 -4.07 -17.13
C LEU A 268 4.36 -4.97 -18.32
N LEU A 269 3.18 -4.81 -18.93
CA LEU A 269 2.73 -5.67 -20.02
C LEU A 269 3.47 -5.41 -21.35
N GLN A 270 3.96 -4.19 -21.55
CA GLN A 270 4.63 -3.80 -22.79
C GLN A 270 6.13 -4.12 -22.80
N GLN A 271 6.85 -3.90 -21.69
CA GLN A 271 8.31 -4.01 -21.68
C GLN A 271 8.83 -5.30 -21.03
N ASP A 272 9.73 -6.00 -21.70
CA ASP A 272 10.20 -7.33 -21.27
C ASP A 272 11.16 -7.30 -20.07
N ASN A 273 11.93 -6.22 -19.89
CA ASN A 273 12.78 -6.01 -18.71
C ASN A 273 11.95 -5.96 -17.42
N PHE A 274 10.85 -5.21 -17.40
CA PHE A 274 9.95 -5.14 -16.26
C PHE A 274 9.23 -6.46 -16.02
N ASN A 275 8.84 -7.19 -17.07
CA ASN A 275 8.29 -8.54 -16.92
C ASN A 275 9.29 -9.47 -16.20
N LYS A 276 10.56 -9.48 -16.61
CA LYS A 276 11.59 -10.30 -15.98
C LYS A 276 11.82 -9.91 -14.52
N LEU A 277 11.92 -8.62 -14.23
CA LEU A 277 12.07 -8.10 -12.87
C LEU A 277 10.89 -8.52 -11.98
N PHE A 278 9.68 -8.33 -12.48
CA PHE A 278 8.46 -8.68 -11.76
C PHE A 278 8.38 -10.17 -11.45
N LEU A 279 8.65 -11.03 -12.44
CA LEU A 279 8.66 -12.47 -12.26
C LEU A 279 9.71 -12.94 -11.26
N ASN A 280 10.91 -12.33 -11.28
CA ASN A 280 11.96 -12.64 -10.32
C ASN A 280 11.54 -12.27 -8.88
N ALA A 281 10.85 -11.15 -8.68
CA ALA A 281 10.28 -10.79 -7.39
C ALA A 281 9.15 -11.75 -6.93
N LEU A 282 8.28 -12.17 -7.85
CA LEU A 282 7.21 -13.14 -7.55
C LEU A 282 7.73 -14.54 -7.23
N GLU A 283 8.82 -14.95 -7.87
CA GLU A 283 9.49 -16.23 -7.58
C GLU A 283 10.05 -16.25 -6.16
N SER A 284 10.54 -15.10 -5.67
CA SER A 284 11.21 -14.98 -4.36
C SER A 284 10.25 -15.04 -3.18
N SER A 285 9.12 -14.33 -3.24
CA SER A 285 8.19 -14.20 -2.10
C SER A 285 6.81 -14.81 -2.35
N TRP A 286 6.20 -15.41 -1.33
CA TRP A 286 4.80 -15.89 -1.40
C TRP A 286 3.81 -14.83 -0.91
N VAL A 287 4.21 -14.09 0.11
CA VAL A 287 3.44 -13.04 0.76
C VAL A 287 4.26 -11.76 0.85
N ILE A 288 3.61 -10.61 0.73
CA ILE A 288 4.21 -9.31 1.06
C ILE A 288 3.55 -8.77 2.33
N PRO A 289 4.32 -8.34 3.34
CA PRO A 289 3.77 -7.64 4.49
C PRO A 289 3.26 -6.25 4.08
N LEU A 290 1.97 -6.02 4.30
CA LEU A 290 1.40 -4.67 4.24
C LEU A 290 1.94 -3.84 5.40
N PHE A 291 1.72 -4.37 6.62
CA PHE A 291 2.19 -3.78 7.86
C PHE A 291 2.13 -4.82 8.98
N ARG A 292 3.27 -5.06 9.66
CA ARG A 292 3.39 -6.08 10.72
C ARG A 292 2.95 -7.46 10.23
N ASP A 293 1.98 -8.09 10.88
CA ASP A 293 1.42 -9.41 10.56
C ASP A 293 0.33 -9.38 9.49
N GLU A 294 -0.09 -8.21 9.02
CA GLU A 294 -1.03 -8.10 7.90
C GLU A 294 -0.30 -8.31 6.58
N VAL A 295 -0.65 -9.39 5.86
CA VAL A 295 0.03 -9.81 4.63
C VAL A 295 -0.90 -9.86 3.42
N VAL A 296 -0.33 -9.73 2.22
CA VAL A 296 -1.01 -9.98 0.93
C VAL A 296 -0.46 -11.26 0.33
N HIS A 297 -1.35 -12.20 0.01
CA HIS A 297 -1.01 -13.36 -0.82
C HIS A 297 -0.86 -12.90 -2.27
N ILE A 298 0.38 -12.64 -2.65
CA ILE A 298 0.73 -11.86 -3.84
C ILE A 298 0.11 -12.46 -5.10
N HIS A 299 0.29 -13.77 -5.30
CA HIS A 299 -0.13 -14.44 -6.51
C HIS A 299 -1.66 -14.46 -6.69
N GLN A 300 -2.41 -14.80 -5.62
CA GLN A 300 -3.87 -14.78 -5.65
C GLN A 300 -4.39 -13.36 -5.88
N TYR A 301 -3.78 -12.38 -5.22
CA TYR A 301 -4.18 -10.99 -5.33
C TYR A 301 -3.98 -10.44 -6.75
N ILE A 302 -2.80 -10.67 -7.33
CA ILE A 302 -2.47 -10.29 -8.71
C ILE A 302 -3.39 -11.00 -9.70
N TRP A 303 -3.63 -12.31 -9.51
CA TRP A 303 -4.51 -13.07 -10.38
C TRP A 303 -5.92 -12.50 -10.42
N SER A 304 -6.51 -12.25 -9.24
CA SER A 304 -7.84 -11.65 -9.13
C SER A 304 -7.90 -10.26 -9.78
N PHE A 305 -6.82 -9.48 -9.72
CA PHE A 305 -6.72 -8.16 -10.32
C PHE A 305 -6.53 -8.18 -11.85
N LEU A 306 -5.66 -9.04 -12.38
CA LEU A 306 -5.32 -9.10 -13.80
C LEU A 306 -6.32 -9.92 -14.63
N THR A 307 -7.09 -10.81 -14.01
CA THR A 307 -8.05 -11.67 -14.74
C THR A 307 -9.14 -10.87 -15.44
N PRO A 308 -9.77 -9.85 -14.82
CA PRO A 308 -10.75 -8.98 -15.50
C PRO A 308 -10.18 -8.14 -16.65
N LEU A 309 -8.87 -7.88 -16.68
CA LEU A 309 -8.19 -7.04 -17.68
C LEU A 309 -7.91 -7.82 -18.99
N LYS A 310 -8.86 -8.64 -19.44
CA LYS A 310 -8.65 -9.73 -20.41
C LYS A 310 -7.97 -9.33 -21.72
N ASP A 311 -8.18 -8.10 -22.20
CA ASP A 311 -7.76 -7.69 -23.55
C ASP A 311 -6.33 -7.13 -23.63
N THR A 312 -5.63 -6.95 -22.50
CA THR A 312 -4.31 -6.25 -22.47
C THR A 312 -3.15 -7.11 -21.97
N VAL A 313 -3.43 -8.21 -21.27
CA VAL A 313 -2.39 -9.01 -20.61
C VAL A 313 -1.86 -10.10 -21.55
N LYS A 314 -0.58 -10.00 -21.97
CA LYS A 314 0.12 -11.06 -22.72
C LYS A 314 -0.13 -12.42 -22.07
N GLY A 315 -0.67 -13.39 -22.81
CA GLY A 315 -1.10 -14.70 -22.29
C GLY A 315 0.00 -15.45 -21.50
N TYR A 316 1.27 -15.23 -21.83
CA TYR A 316 2.41 -15.80 -21.13
C TYR A 316 2.53 -15.34 -19.65
N LEU A 317 2.27 -14.06 -19.35
CA LEU A 317 2.37 -13.55 -17.98
C LEU A 317 1.27 -14.16 -17.10
N LYS A 318 0.05 -14.30 -17.64
CA LYS A 318 -1.05 -15.02 -16.99
C LYS A 318 -0.70 -16.48 -16.74
N LEU A 319 -0.16 -17.17 -17.73
CA LEU A 319 0.22 -18.57 -17.60
C LEU A 319 1.30 -18.76 -16.52
N ARG A 320 2.32 -17.89 -16.50
CA ARG A 320 3.42 -18.00 -15.52
C ARG A 320 2.99 -17.62 -14.10
N ILE A 321 2.12 -16.62 -13.94
CA ILE A 321 1.49 -16.32 -12.63
C ILE A 321 0.65 -17.51 -12.16
N LEU A 322 -0.13 -18.13 -13.06
CA LEU A 322 -0.90 -19.33 -12.74
C LEU A 322 0.01 -20.51 -12.37
N THR A 323 1.12 -20.71 -13.10
CA THR A 323 2.12 -21.73 -12.77
C THR A 323 2.73 -21.48 -11.40
N LEU A 324 3.09 -20.24 -11.06
CA LEU A 324 3.63 -19.90 -9.74
C LEU A 324 2.59 -20.11 -8.62
N MET A 325 1.31 -19.76 -8.87
CA MET A 325 0.21 -20.06 -7.95
C MET A 325 0.09 -21.56 -7.71
N LEU A 326 0.08 -22.37 -8.77
CA LEU A 326 -0.07 -23.82 -8.69
C LEU A 326 1.16 -24.46 -8.03
N TYR A 327 2.37 -24.07 -8.44
CA TYR A 327 3.63 -24.61 -7.92
C TYR A 327 3.80 -24.33 -6.43
N LYS A 328 3.63 -23.08 -5.99
CA LYS A 328 3.76 -22.74 -4.56
C LYS A 328 2.64 -23.33 -3.72
N ARG A 329 1.43 -23.51 -4.27
CA ARG A 329 0.35 -24.26 -3.60
C ARG A 329 0.68 -25.76 -3.48
N LEU A 330 1.35 -26.34 -4.48
CA LEU A 330 1.83 -27.72 -4.44
C LEU A 330 2.95 -27.91 -3.40
N VAL A 331 3.91 -26.99 -3.32
CA VAL A 331 4.97 -27.01 -2.30
C VAL A 331 4.39 -26.97 -0.88
N ILE A 332 3.32 -26.20 -0.65
CA ILE A 332 2.64 -26.18 0.66
C ILE A 332 1.97 -27.53 0.97
N ILE A 333 1.36 -28.18 -0.03
CA ILE A 333 0.77 -29.52 0.15
C ILE A 333 1.88 -30.52 0.49
N ILE A 334 2.98 -30.51 -0.26
CA ILE A 334 4.11 -31.41 -0.04
C ILE A 334 4.78 -31.16 1.33
N VAL A 335 4.99 -29.91 1.74
CA VAL A 335 5.59 -29.60 3.06
C VAL A 335 4.62 -29.90 4.21
N ARG A 336 3.30 -29.85 3.98
CA ARG A 336 2.31 -30.34 4.96
C ARG A 336 2.30 -31.86 5.05
N ASP A 337 2.47 -32.57 3.95
CA ASP A 337 2.51 -34.04 3.91
C ASP A 337 3.85 -34.63 4.41
N VAL A 338 4.91 -33.81 4.49
CA VAL A 338 6.24 -34.21 5.01
C VAL A 338 6.39 -33.96 6.53
N ASN A 339 5.40 -33.33 7.18
CA ASN A 339 5.30 -33.29 8.63
C ASN A 339 4.20 -34.27 9.10
N PHE A 340 4.52 -35.57 9.05
CA PHE A 340 3.86 -36.61 9.85
C PHE A 340 4.91 -37.46 10.55
#